data_AF-A0A955U823-F1
#
_entry.id   AF-A0A955U823-F1
#
_cell.length_a   1.000
_cell.length_b   1.000
_cell.length_c   1.000
_cell.angle_alpha   90.00
_cell.angle_beta   90.00
_cell.angle_gamma   90.00
#
_symmetry.space_group_name_H-M   'P 1'
#
loop_
_entity.id
_entity.type
_entity.pdbx_description
1 polymer ?
#
loop_
_entity_poly.entity_id
_entity_poly.type
_entity_poly.pdbx_seq_one_letter_code
_entity_poly.pdbx_strand_id
1 'polypeptide(L)'
;MRCSLLLLASTACAPMPVELPTPRGREALTDPAAWALVDAADDPFPDRPEGVTCGSGAWSVEVDGGEPALEIDTTFCDYVVLRQPSLAEVLPGDLVRARITHDALTAEAPAEAHLAVVVGDVTVLDTTVPIPDAAGEDLAEVVVDEGCPEGATIWLHLHNHGDN
;
A
#
# COMPACT_ATOMS: atom_id res chain seq x y z
N MET A 1 76.59 17.84 21.85
CA MET A 1 75.66 17.01 21.04
C MET A 1 74.25 17.38 21.44
N ARG A 2 73.49 18.04 20.56
CA ARG A 2 72.07 18.40 20.78
C ARG A 2 71.21 17.40 20.03
N CYS A 3 70.35 16.69 20.75
CA CYS A 3 69.38 15.76 20.17
C CYS A 3 68.07 16.53 19.97
N SER A 4 67.71 16.83 18.72
CA SER A 4 66.44 17.46 18.37
C SER A 4 65.48 16.38 17.91
N LEU A 5 64.41 16.17 18.68
CA LEU A 5 63.29 15.30 18.33
C LEU A 5 62.27 16.12 17.52
N LEU A 6 62.05 15.78 16.26
CA LEU A 6 60.92 16.28 15.48
C LEU A 6 59.70 15.38 15.76
N LEU A 7 58.65 15.93 16.35
CA LEU A 7 57.33 15.30 16.37
C LEU A 7 56.61 15.62 15.06
N LEU A 8 56.28 14.58 14.29
CA LEU A 8 55.33 14.62 13.19
C LEU A 8 53.92 14.43 13.77
N ALA A 9 53.09 15.47 13.72
CA ALA A 9 51.68 15.39 14.04
C ALA A 9 50.92 14.80 12.84
N SER A 10 50.53 13.54 12.93
CA SER A 10 49.60 12.92 11.98
C SER A 10 48.17 13.36 12.31
N THR A 11 47.61 14.27 11.52
CA THR A 11 46.16 14.55 11.53
C THR A 11 45.43 13.34 10.95
N ALA A 12 44.92 12.48 11.82
CA ALA A 12 43.98 11.44 11.41
C ALA A 12 42.66 12.10 11.01
N CYS A 13 42.25 11.94 9.75
CA CYS A 13 40.85 12.13 9.36
C CYS A 13 40.03 11.09 10.14
N ALA A 14 39.38 11.50 11.23
CA ALA A 14 38.32 10.68 11.81
C ALA A 14 37.19 10.60 10.78
N PRO A 15 36.67 9.40 10.43
CA PRO A 15 35.46 9.31 9.64
C PRO A 15 34.34 10.00 10.41
N MET A 16 33.64 10.93 9.75
CA MET A 16 32.45 11.55 10.31
C MET A 16 31.47 10.44 10.70
N PRO A 17 30.86 10.48 11.89
CA PRO A 17 29.82 9.52 12.25
C PRO A 17 28.70 9.62 11.20
N VAL A 18 28.38 8.48 10.59
CA VAL A 18 27.17 8.36 9.76
C VAL A 18 26.00 8.43 10.74
N GLU A 19 25.31 9.57 10.75
CA GLU A 19 24.10 9.74 11.53
C GLU A 19 23.01 8.91 10.84
N LEU A 20 22.56 7.84 11.50
CA LEU A 20 21.45 7.05 11.00
C LEU A 20 20.19 7.92 11.12
N PRO A 21 19.33 7.97 10.09
CA PRO A 21 18.08 8.70 10.18
C PRO A 21 17.24 8.15 11.35
N THR A 22 16.65 9.06 12.12
CA THR A 22 15.71 8.70 13.19
C THR A 22 14.51 7.98 12.56
N PRO A 23 14.09 6.81 13.07
CA PRO A 23 12.90 6.14 12.58
C PRO A 23 11.68 7.06 12.68
N ARG A 24 10.95 7.22 11.58
CA ARG A 24 9.67 7.94 11.59
C ARG A 24 8.63 7.13 12.38
N GLY A 25 7.69 7.83 13.02
CA GLY A 25 6.56 7.18 13.67
C GLY A 25 5.60 6.55 12.65
N ARG A 26 4.63 5.77 13.12
CA ARG A 26 3.54 5.31 12.25
C ARG A 26 2.64 6.49 11.88
N GLU A 27 2.42 6.68 10.59
CA GLU A 27 1.56 7.72 10.03
C GLU A 27 0.59 7.08 9.04
N ALA A 28 -0.66 7.54 9.05
CA ALA A 28 -1.67 7.03 8.12
C ALA A 28 -1.43 7.63 6.73
N LEU A 29 -1.48 6.79 5.70
CA LEU A 29 -1.42 7.26 4.30
C LEU A 29 -2.81 7.50 3.71
N THR A 30 -3.85 6.90 4.28
CA THR A 30 -5.22 6.93 3.77
C THR A 30 -6.21 7.36 4.85
N ASP A 31 -7.27 8.04 4.44
CA ASP A 31 -8.51 8.19 5.20
C ASP A 31 -9.53 7.17 4.68
N PRO A 32 -10.09 6.27 5.51
CA PRO A 32 -11.10 5.30 5.10
C PRO A 32 -12.32 5.92 4.40
N ALA A 33 -12.64 7.18 4.67
CA ALA A 33 -13.79 7.87 4.08
C ALA A 33 -13.47 8.68 2.81
N ALA A 34 -12.19 8.80 2.42
CA ALA A 34 -11.77 9.69 1.33
C ALA A 34 -11.62 9.00 -0.04
N TRP A 35 -11.95 7.72 -0.14
CA TRP A 35 -11.87 6.97 -1.39
C TRP A 35 -12.88 7.48 -2.42
N ALA A 36 -12.40 7.72 -3.64
CA ALA A 36 -13.21 8.13 -4.77
C ALA A 36 -13.15 7.07 -5.88
N LEU A 37 -14.31 6.79 -6.48
CA LEU A 37 -14.40 5.93 -7.66
C LEU A 37 -13.58 6.50 -8.82
N VAL A 38 -12.91 5.61 -9.54
CA VAL A 38 -12.18 5.91 -10.77
C VAL A 38 -13.05 5.59 -11.97
N ASP A 39 -13.16 6.55 -12.89
CA ASP A 39 -13.84 6.34 -14.17
C ASP A 39 -13.06 5.34 -15.03
N ALA A 40 -13.76 4.53 -15.83
CA ALA A 40 -13.14 3.52 -16.68
C ALA A 40 -12.05 4.05 -17.64
N ALA A 41 -12.11 5.34 -18.01
CA ALA A 41 -11.11 5.97 -18.87
C ALA A 41 -9.80 6.34 -18.14
N ASP A 42 -9.85 6.44 -16.81
CA ASP A 42 -8.72 6.79 -15.93
C ASP A 42 -8.20 5.58 -15.15
N ASP A 43 -8.77 4.39 -15.40
CA ASP A 43 -8.42 3.13 -14.77
C ASP A 43 -7.04 2.63 -15.27
N PRO A 44 -6.03 2.53 -14.39
CA PRO A 44 -4.70 2.10 -14.79
C PRO A 44 -4.55 0.57 -14.85
N PHE A 45 -5.54 -0.21 -14.40
CA PHE A 45 -5.41 -1.67 -14.27
C PHE A 45 -5.86 -2.39 -15.56
N PRO A 46 -5.04 -3.31 -16.08
CA PRO A 46 -5.23 -3.87 -17.42
C PRO A 46 -6.31 -4.95 -17.49
N ASP A 47 -6.76 -5.47 -16.35
CA ASP A 47 -7.66 -6.62 -16.23
C ASP A 47 -9.14 -6.21 -16.04
N ARG A 48 -9.48 -4.95 -16.32
CA ARG A 48 -10.86 -4.47 -16.29
C ARG A 48 -11.77 -5.33 -17.18
N PRO A 49 -12.85 -5.93 -16.64
CA PRO A 49 -13.78 -6.71 -17.44
C PRO A 49 -14.66 -5.82 -18.33
N GLU A 50 -15.20 -6.38 -19.41
CA GLU A 50 -16.10 -5.65 -20.33
C GLU A 50 -17.37 -5.15 -19.63
N GLY A 51 -17.86 -5.90 -18.64
CA GLY A 51 -18.98 -5.56 -17.77
C GLY A 51 -18.52 -5.45 -16.33
N VAL A 52 -18.90 -4.35 -15.67
CA VAL A 52 -18.63 -4.11 -14.24
C VAL A 52 -19.97 -3.95 -13.51
N THR A 53 -20.13 -4.72 -12.45
CA THR A 53 -21.21 -4.63 -11.48
C THR A 53 -20.63 -4.10 -10.18
N CYS A 54 -20.64 -2.79 -9.98
CA CYS A 54 -20.29 -2.19 -8.69
C CYS A 54 -21.13 -0.94 -8.44
N GLY A 55 -22.10 -1.07 -7.53
CA GLY A 55 -23.04 0.01 -7.20
C GLY A 55 -22.44 1.07 -6.26
N SER A 56 -23.02 2.27 -6.23
CA SER A 56 -22.56 3.40 -5.39
C SER A 56 -22.66 3.17 -3.87
N GLY A 57 -23.13 2.00 -3.43
CA GLY A 57 -23.22 1.61 -2.03
C GLY A 57 -22.51 0.29 -1.73
N ALA A 58 -21.70 -0.22 -2.66
CA ALA A 58 -20.97 -1.47 -2.51
C ALA A 58 -19.63 -1.30 -1.77
N TRP A 59 -19.32 -0.08 -1.31
CA TRP A 59 -18.24 0.15 -0.36
C TRP A 59 -18.66 1.16 0.69
N SER A 60 -18.12 1.01 1.89
CA SER A 60 -18.41 1.90 3.02
C SER A 60 -17.26 1.91 4.02
N VAL A 61 -17.38 2.71 5.09
CA VAL A 61 -16.44 2.65 6.21
C VAL A 61 -17.03 1.74 7.28
N GLU A 62 -16.29 0.70 7.64
CA GLU A 62 -16.62 -0.21 8.73
C GLU A 62 -15.54 -0.17 9.82
N VAL A 63 -15.78 -0.88 10.93
CA VAL A 63 -14.81 -1.02 12.02
C VAL A 63 -14.20 -2.41 11.97
N ASP A 64 -12.95 -2.50 11.54
CA ASP A 64 -12.15 -3.73 11.54
C ASP A 64 -11.07 -3.65 12.64
N GLY A 65 -10.99 -4.67 13.49
CA GLY A 65 -9.99 -4.72 14.56
C GLY A 65 -10.03 -3.54 15.55
N GLY A 66 -11.15 -2.82 15.62
CA GLY A 66 -11.32 -1.62 16.46
C GLY A 66 -10.93 -0.30 15.78
N GLU A 67 -10.53 -0.32 14.51
CA GLU A 67 -10.15 0.85 13.73
C GLU A 67 -11.08 1.03 12.52
N PRO A 68 -11.36 2.26 12.07
CA PRO A 68 -12.08 2.48 10.83
C PRO A 68 -11.30 1.95 9.62
N ALA A 69 -11.96 1.20 8.74
CA ALA A 69 -11.41 0.65 7.51
C ALA A 69 -12.39 0.83 6.35
N LEU A 70 -11.86 0.83 5.12
CA LEU A 70 -12.70 0.73 3.93
C LEU A 70 -13.14 -0.73 3.79
N GLU A 71 -14.44 -0.92 3.64
CA GLU A 71 -15.07 -2.20 3.31
C GLU A 71 -15.56 -2.16 1.87
N ILE A 72 -15.38 -3.26 1.12
CA ILE A 72 -15.96 -3.46 -0.21
C ILE A 72 -16.77 -4.75 -0.17
N ASP A 73 -18.09 -4.62 -0.31
CA ASP A 73 -19.02 -5.75 -0.36
C ASP A 73 -19.02 -6.35 -1.75
N THR A 74 -18.35 -7.49 -1.90
CA THR A 74 -18.14 -8.13 -3.19
C THR A 74 -19.38 -8.86 -3.70
N THR A 75 -20.40 -9.05 -2.85
CA THR A 75 -21.75 -9.46 -3.27
C THR A 75 -22.36 -8.46 -4.26
N PHE A 76 -22.00 -7.18 -4.14
CA PHE A 76 -22.52 -6.09 -4.98
C PHE A 76 -21.43 -5.38 -5.81
N CYS A 77 -20.20 -5.88 -5.77
CA CYS A 77 -19.04 -5.30 -6.45
C CYS A 77 -18.09 -6.38 -7.00
N ASP A 78 -18.18 -6.66 -8.30
CA ASP A 78 -17.25 -7.58 -8.99
C ASP A 78 -15.92 -6.92 -9.37
N TYR A 79 -15.92 -5.58 -9.47
CA TYR A 79 -14.77 -4.81 -9.89
C TYR A 79 -14.87 -3.37 -9.42
N VAL A 80 -13.81 -2.87 -8.77
CA VAL A 80 -13.68 -1.46 -8.42
C VAL A 80 -12.22 -1.02 -8.42
N VAL A 81 -12.02 0.20 -8.92
CA VAL A 81 -10.79 0.95 -8.70
C VAL A 81 -11.14 2.22 -7.94
N LEU A 82 -10.53 2.36 -6.77
CA LEU A 82 -10.67 3.52 -5.91
C LEU A 82 -9.35 4.27 -5.84
N ARG A 83 -9.43 5.59 -5.67
CA ARG A 83 -8.25 6.41 -5.43
C ARG A 83 -8.46 7.44 -4.34
N GLN A 84 -7.38 7.82 -3.70
CA GLN A 84 -7.32 9.01 -2.86
C GLN A 84 -5.90 9.62 -2.85
N PRO A 85 -5.73 10.92 -2.56
CA PRO A 85 -4.42 11.48 -2.27
C PRO A 85 -3.85 10.91 -0.96
N SER A 86 -2.54 10.66 -0.92
CA SER A 86 -1.86 10.27 0.32
C SER A 86 -1.93 11.39 1.36
N LEU A 87 -2.22 11.04 2.61
CA LEU A 87 -2.28 12.00 3.72
C LEU A 87 -0.89 12.46 4.20
N ALA A 88 0.16 11.75 3.81
CA ALA A 88 1.53 12.05 4.18
C ALA A 88 2.49 11.72 3.03
N GLU A 89 3.70 12.30 3.10
CA GLU A 89 4.80 11.93 2.23
C GLU A 89 5.41 10.58 2.64
N VAL A 90 5.84 9.82 1.64
CA VAL A 90 6.67 8.63 1.80
C VAL A 90 8.08 9.00 1.41
N LEU A 91 9.05 8.75 2.28
CA LEU A 91 10.45 9.05 2.04
C LEU A 91 11.21 7.77 1.64
N PRO A 92 12.33 7.90 0.90
CA PRO A 92 13.25 6.79 0.69
C PRO A 92 13.67 6.14 2.02
N GLY A 93 13.55 4.82 2.09
CA GLY A 93 13.84 3.99 3.26
C GLY A 93 12.68 3.78 4.21
N ASP A 94 11.51 4.41 3.99
CA ASP A 94 10.32 4.12 4.79
C ASP A 94 9.76 2.73 4.50
N LEU A 95 9.14 2.13 5.52
CA LEU A 95 8.33 0.93 5.40
C LEU A 95 6.86 1.32 5.21
N VAL A 96 6.31 1.08 4.02
CA VAL A 96 4.89 1.23 3.74
C VAL A 96 4.19 -0.11 3.99
N ARG A 97 3.06 -0.08 4.69
CA ARG A 97 2.29 -1.27 5.07
C ARG A 97 0.85 -1.16 4.60
N ALA A 98 0.36 -2.18 3.92
CA ALA A 98 -1.06 -2.37 3.62
C ALA A 98 -1.56 -3.63 4.35
N ARG A 99 -2.75 -3.53 4.96
CA ARG A 99 -3.44 -4.66 5.58
C ARG A 99 -4.79 -4.78 4.91
N ILE A 100 -5.05 -5.91 4.27
CA ILE A 100 -6.35 -6.24 3.71
C ILE A 100 -6.81 -7.54 4.32
N THR A 101 -8.06 -7.57 4.76
CA THR A 101 -8.71 -8.76 5.31
C THR A 101 -9.86 -9.15 4.39
N HIS A 102 -10.19 -10.43 4.38
CA HIS A 102 -11.38 -10.92 3.68
C HIS A 102 -11.99 -12.09 4.44
N ASP A 103 -13.32 -12.21 4.36
CA ASP A 103 -14.04 -13.41 4.77
C ASP A 103 -13.78 -14.57 3.80
N ALA A 104 -14.38 -15.73 4.07
CA ALA A 104 -14.21 -16.91 3.22
C ALA A 104 -14.72 -16.63 1.81
N LEU A 105 -13.85 -16.77 0.81
CA LEU A 105 -14.20 -16.50 -0.58
C LEU A 105 -14.96 -17.69 -1.17
N THR A 106 -16.11 -17.42 -1.80
CA THR A 106 -16.93 -18.47 -2.43
C THR A 106 -17.40 -18.06 -3.82
N ALA A 107 -17.56 -19.03 -4.71
CA ALA A 107 -18.09 -18.82 -6.07
C ALA A 107 -18.74 -20.11 -6.60
N GLU A 108 -19.62 -19.98 -7.61
CA GLU A 108 -20.28 -21.15 -8.26
C GLU A 108 -19.29 -22.06 -8.99
N ALA A 109 -18.19 -21.50 -9.49
CA ALA A 109 -17.11 -22.19 -10.16
C ALA A 109 -15.76 -21.64 -9.68
N PRO A 110 -14.66 -22.41 -9.80
CA PRO A 110 -13.33 -21.91 -9.46
C PRO A 110 -13.01 -20.61 -10.20
N ALA A 111 -12.54 -19.62 -9.46
CA ALA A 111 -12.22 -18.29 -9.95
C ALA A 111 -11.02 -17.72 -9.19
N GLU A 112 -10.69 -16.46 -9.45
CA GLU A 112 -9.60 -15.73 -8.81
C GLU A 112 -10.07 -14.32 -8.44
N ALA A 113 -9.62 -13.82 -7.29
CA ALA A 113 -9.69 -12.41 -6.93
C ALA A 113 -8.32 -11.78 -7.16
N HIS A 114 -8.26 -10.60 -7.77
CA HIS A 114 -7.05 -9.80 -7.93
C HIS A 114 -7.18 -8.52 -7.10
N LEU A 115 -6.19 -8.29 -6.25
CA LEU A 115 -6.12 -7.17 -5.32
C LEU A 115 -4.78 -6.47 -5.46
N ALA A 116 -4.82 -5.15 -5.64
CA ALA A 116 -3.60 -4.35 -5.70
C ALA A 116 -3.73 -3.02 -4.95
N VAL A 117 -2.62 -2.61 -4.32
CA VAL A 117 -2.45 -1.31 -3.67
C VAL A 117 -1.18 -0.66 -4.18
N VAL A 118 -1.33 0.53 -4.76
CA VAL A 118 -0.22 1.30 -5.34
C VAL A 118 -0.18 2.68 -4.70
N VAL A 119 0.99 3.14 -4.27
CA VAL A 119 1.22 4.47 -3.67
C VAL A 119 2.21 5.23 -4.53
N GLY A 120 1.74 6.26 -5.25
CA GLY A 120 2.53 6.90 -6.29
C GLY A 120 2.90 5.89 -7.38
N ASP A 121 4.20 5.65 -7.55
CA ASP A 121 4.75 4.65 -8.48
C ASP A 121 5.14 3.32 -7.78
N VAL A 122 4.88 3.19 -6.48
CA VAL A 122 5.26 2.02 -5.68
C VAL A 122 4.10 1.05 -5.55
N THR A 123 4.24 -0.15 -6.09
CA THR A 123 3.33 -1.27 -5.81
C THR A 123 3.61 -1.82 -4.41
N VAL A 124 2.67 -1.62 -3.49
CA VAL A 124 2.74 -2.15 -2.11
C VAL A 124 2.23 -3.58 -2.07
N LEU A 125 1.12 -3.84 -2.74
CA LEU A 125 0.51 -5.16 -2.89
C LEU A 125 0.03 -5.33 -4.34
N ASP A 126 0.22 -6.53 -4.88
CA ASP A 126 -0.35 -7.01 -6.12
C ASP A 126 -0.41 -8.54 -5.98
N THR A 127 -1.61 -9.08 -5.77
CA THR A 127 -1.81 -10.49 -5.45
C THR A 127 -3.06 -11.05 -6.08
N THR A 128 -3.04 -12.35 -6.33
CA THR A 128 -4.18 -13.12 -6.80
C THR A 128 -4.52 -14.19 -5.75
N VAL A 129 -5.77 -14.22 -5.31
CA VAL A 129 -6.28 -15.19 -4.34
C VAL A 129 -7.21 -16.17 -5.06
N PRO A 130 -6.99 -17.49 -4.98
CA PRO A 130 -7.90 -18.46 -5.59
C PRO A 130 -9.26 -18.44 -4.89
N ILE A 131 -10.32 -18.78 -5.61
CA ILE A 131 -11.67 -18.93 -5.04
C ILE A 131 -12.15 -20.36 -5.34
N PRO A 132 -12.56 -21.15 -4.33
CA PRO A 132 -12.73 -20.78 -2.94
C PRO A 132 -11.42 -20.70 -2.14
N ASP A 133 -11.41 -19.85 -1.10
CA ASP A 133 -10.36 -19.79 -0.09
C ASP A 133 -10.93 -19.52 1.32
N ALA A 134 -10.19 -19.87 2.35
CA ALA A 134 -10.59 -19.57 3.73
C ALA A 134 -10.49 -18.05 4.01
N ALA A 135 -11.15 -17.57 5.06
CA ALA A 135 -10.97 -16.19 5.52
C ALA A 135 -9.48 -15.93 5.82
N GLY A 136 -9.02 -14.73 5.47
CA GLY A 136 -7.60 -14.43 5.39
C GLY A 136 -7.25 -12.97 5.68
N GLU A 137 -5.95 -12.74 5.88
CA GLU A 137 -5.35 -11.42 5.99
C GLU A 137 -4.10 -11.38 5.10
N ASP A 138 -4.09 -10.45 4.16
CA ASP A 138 -2.91 -10.07 3.38
C ASP A 138 -2.25 -8.87 4.04
N LEU A 139 -1.07 -9.13 4.59
CA LEU A 139 -0.21 -8.09 5.14
C LEU A 139 1.00 -7.86 4.24
N ALA A 140 0.95 -6.75 3.49
CA ALA A 140 2.04 -6.33 2.65
C ALA A 140 2.90 -5.27 3.35
N GLU A 141 4.21 -5.43 3.26
CA GLU A 141 5.20 -4.48 3.77
C GLU A 141 6.28 -4.29 2.71
N VAL A 142 6.50 -3.04 2.26
CA VAL A 142 7.54 -2.71 1.28
C VAL A 142 8.41 -1.57 1.79
N VAL A 143 9.73 -1.72 1.64
CA VAL A 143 10.66 -0.61 1.86
C VAL A 143 10.75 0.18 0.57
N VAL A 144 10.53 1.49 0.66
CA VAL A 144 10.44 2.36 -0.51
C VAL A 144 11.81 2.90 -0.89
N ASP A 145 12.28 2.62 -2.10
CA ASP A 145 13.57 3.13 -2.59
C ASP A 145 13.46 4.60 -3.04
N GLU A 146 12.35 4.94 -3.69
CA GLU A 146 12.04 6.29 -4.17
C GLU A 146 10.72 6.75 -3.53
N GLY A 147 10.81 7.77 -2.68
CA GLY A 147 9.66 8.33 -1.98
C GLY A 147 8.69 9.07 -2.90
N CYS A 148 7.51 9.39 -2.38
CA CYS A 148 6.51 10.22 -3.04
C CYS A 148 6.05 11.36 -2.11
N PRO A 149 5.71 12.54 -2.65
CA PRO A 149 5.22 13.65 -1.83
C PRO A 149 3.86 13.34 -1.21
N GLU A 150 3.50 14.09 -0.17
CA GLU A 150 2.11 14.17 0.31
C GLU A 150 1.18 14.53 -0.86
N GLY A 151 0.01 13.89 -0.91
CA GLY A 151 -0.95 14.05 -1.99
C GLY A 151 -0.64 13.20 -3.23
N ALA A 152 0.40 12.35 -3.21
CA ALA A 152 0.61 11.33 -4.23
C ALA A 152 -0.63 10.41 -4.32
N THR A 153 -0.97 9.95 -5.51
CA THR A 153 -2.18 9.12 -5.67
C THR A 153 -1.95 7.73 -5.07
N ILE A 154 -2.89 7.30 -4.24
CA ILE A 154 -3.01 5.92 -3.79
C ILE A 154 -4.13 5.27 -4.59
N TRP A 155 -3.83 4.15 -5.23
CA TRP A 155 -4.78 3.32 -5.96
C TRP A 155 -5.07 2.06 -5.15
N LEU A 156 -6.35 1.71 -5.06
CA LEU A 156 -6.83 0.41 -4.60
C LEU A 156 -7.61 -0.20 -5.76
N HIS A 157 -7.21 -1.41 -6.12
CA HIS A 157 -7.86 -2.22 -7.15
C HIS A 157 -8.39 -3.50 -6.53
N LEU A 158 -9.63 -3.81 -6.84
CA LEU A 158 -10.24 -5.10 -6.55
C LEU A 158 -11.00 -5.58 -7.77
N HIS A 159 -10.67 -6.79 -8.21
CA HIS A 159 -11.42 -7.56 -9.19
C HIS A 159 -11.75 -8.90 -8.54
N ASN A 160 -12.99 -9.09 -8.12
CA ASN A 160 -13.41 -10.29 -7.41
C ASN A 160 -14.60 -10.95 -8.13
N HIS A 161 -14.46 -12.24 -8.41
CA HIS A 161 -15.48 -13.06 -9.05
C HIS A 161 -16.22 -13.98 -8.06
N GLY A 162 -16.01 -13.79 -6.77
CA GLY A 162 -16.71 -14.49 -5.70
C GLY A 162 -17.36 -13.54 -4.71
N ASP A 163 -18.12 -14.12 -3.80
CA ASP A 163 -18.74 -13.44 -2.68
C ASP A 163 -17.85 -13.56 -1.44
N ASN A 164 -17.69 -12.46 -0.72
CA ASN A 164 -17.09 -12.36 0.61
C ASN A 164 -17.95 -11.54 1.56
#